data_AF-A0A2A5C8S1-F1
#
_entry.id   AF-A0A2A5C8S1-F1
#
_cell.length_a   1.000
_cell.length_b   1.000
_cell.length_c   1.000
_cell.angle_alpha   90.00
_cell.angle_beta   90.00
_cell.angle_gamma   90.00
#
_symmetry.space_group_name_H-M   'P 1'
#
loop_
_entity.id
_entity.type
_entity.pdbx_description
1 polymer ?
#
loop_
_entity_poly.entity_id
_entity_poly.type
_entity_poly.pdbx_seq_one_letter_code
_entity_poly.pdbx_strand_id
1 'polypeptide(L)'
;MVVLSKINLFLEINIYMSETKNEPVRRTIEIEETTNLYLFVPLSHWLVPRLAFLKITPNMVSLTGIAFGIAAAVSYYNYTDYRFALLGFLLMGICHVLDGADGALARYTNNQSEFGKVIDGICDYIIYIAVYVALTLALVPLYGPEIWYIL
;
A
#
# COMPACT_ATOMS: atom_id res chain seq x y z
N MET A 1 12.33 38.16 -36.20
CA MET A 1 13.25 37.28 -35.44
C MET A 1 12.73 36.89 -34.05
N VAL A 2 12.01 37.76 -33.32
CA VAL A 2 11.53 37.49 -31.94
C VAL A 2 10.32 36.54 -31.85
N VAL A 3 9.41 36.54 -32.83
CA VAL A 3 8.20 35.69 -32.82
C VAL A 3 8.52 34.20 -33.02
N LEU A 4 9.46 33.88 -33.91
CA LEU A 4 9.91 32.51 -34.16
C LEU A 4 10.61 31.90 -32.93
N SER A 5 11.31 32.72 -32.13
CA SER A 5 11.93 32.29 -30.87
C SER A 5 10.89 31.91 -29.80
N LYS A 6 9.78 32.64 -29.68
CA LYS A 6 8.70 32.29 -28.75
C LYS A 6 7.97 31.00 -29.13
N ILE A 7 7.80 30.75 -30.43
CA ILE A 7 7.16 29.52 -30.93
C ILE A 7 8.05 28.30 -30.65
N ASN A 8 9.36 28.40 -30.88
CA ASN A 8 10.30 27.32 -30.55
C ASN A 8 10.35 27.04 -29.05
N LEU A 9 10.36 28.08 -28.21
CA LEU A 9 10.32 27.91 -26.75
C LEU A 9 9.03 27.23 -26.29
N PHE A 10 7.89 27.59 -26.90
CA PHE A 10 6.60 26.97 -26.57
C PHE A 10 6.54 25.49 -27.00
N LEU A 11 7.12 25.16 -28.16
CA LEU A 11 7.22 23.78 -28.63
C LEU A 11 8.17 22.94 -27.77
N GLU A 12 9.34 23.48 -27.39
CA GLU A 12 10.26 22.83 -26.45
C GLU A 12 9.61 22.56 -25.10
N ILE A 13 8.86 23.53 -24.55
CA ILE A 13 8.11 23.34 -23.30
C ILE A 13 7.06 22.23 -23.47
N ASN A 14 6.32 22.21 -24.57
CA ASN A 14 5.30 21.18 -24.78
C ASN A 14 5.92 19.77 -24.96
N ILE A 15 7.06 19.68 -25.65
CA ILE A 15 7.79 18.42 -25.81
C ILE A 15 8.31 17.95 -24.45
N TYR A 16 8.93 18.83 -23.66
CA TYR A 16 9.39 18.54 -22.30
C TYR A 16 8.26 18.12 -21.36
N MET A 17 7.11 18.79 -21.42
CA MET A 17 5.91 18.43 -20.64
C MET A 17 5.26 17.12 -21.12
N SER A 18 5.51 16.71 -22.37
CA SER A 18 5.05 15.41 -22.91
C SER A 18 5.99 14.25 -22.53
N GLU A 19 7.29 14.51 -22.42
CA GLU A 19 8.30 13.55 -21.99
C GLU A 19 8.16 13.23 -20.49
N THR A 20 7.98 14.25 -19.64
CA THR A 20 7.74 14.09 -18.20
C THR A 20 6.44 13.35 -17.87
N LYS A 21 5.42 13.44 -18.73
CA LYS A 21 4.17 12.67 -18.59
C LYS A 21 4.34 11.16 -18.82
N ASN A 22 5.40 10.76 -19.51
CA ASN A 22 5.65 9.36 -19.93
C ASN A 22 6.72 8.65 -19.10
N GLU A 23 7.39 9.31 -18.16
CA GLU A 23 8.22 8.60 -17.20
C GLU A 23 7.29 7.84 -16.23
N PRO A 24 7.31 6.49 -16.21
CA PRO A 24 6.61 5.77 -15.18
C PRO A 24 7.25 6.18 -13.85
N VAL A 25 6.48 6.81 -12.97
CA VAL A 25 6.89 7.09 -11.59
C VAL A 25 7.20 5.75 -10.91
N ARG A 26 8.43 5.28 -11.05
CA ARG A 26 8.98 4.15 -10.32
C ARG A 26 9.36 4.68 -8.94
N ARG A 27 8.85 4.06 -7.87
CA ARG A 27 9.39 4.29 -6.53
C ARG A 27 10.91 4.08 -6.60
N THR A 28 11.67 5.07 -6.16
CA THR A 28 13.13 4.94 -6.09
C THR A 28 13.46 3.82 -5.11
N ILE A 29 14.44 2.99 -5.45
CA ILE A 29 14.87 1.83 -4.64
C ILE A 29 15.28 2.28 -3.23
N GLU A 30 15.65 3.55 -3.06
CA GLU A 30 15.95 4.19 -1.78
C GLU A 30 14.77 4.25 -0.79
N ILE A 31 13.52 4.23 -1.26
CA ILE A 31 12.32 4.31 -0.40
C ILE A 31 11.76 2.91 -0.10
N GLU A 32 12.07 1.90 -0.93
CA GLU A 32 11.57 0.54 -0.71
C GLU A 32 12.48 -0.24 0.23
N GLU A 33 11.94 -0.63 1.39
CA GLU A 33 12.64 -1.49 2.34
C GLU A 33 13.05 -2.82 1.69
N THR A 34 14.24 -3.32 2.02
CA THR A 34 14.76 -4.61 1.55
C THR A 34 13.74 -5.74 1.69
N THR A 35 13.01 -5.78 2.82
CA THR A 35 11.95 -6.76 3.08
C THR A 35 10.85 -6.70 2.01
N ASN A 36 10.44 -5.49 1.63
CA ASN A 36 9.41 -5.26 0.63
C ASN A 36 9.85 -5.75 -0.76
N LEU A 37 11.08 -5.41 -1.16
CA LEU A 37 11.65 -5.80 -2.44
C LEU A 37 11.81 -7.31 -2.61
N TYR A 38 12.22 -8.02 -1.56
CA TYR A 38 12.54 -9.45 -1.64
C TYR A 38 11.39 -10.39 -1.25
N LEU A 39 10.46 -9.96 -0.40
CA LEU A 39 9.34 -10.81 0.03
C LEU A 39 8.01 -10.37 -0.58
N PHE A 40 7.60 -9.13 -0.33
CA PHE A 40 6.24 -8.70 -0.66
C PHE A 40 6.04 -8.49 -2.17
N VAL A 41 6.99 -7.85 -2.87
CA VAL A 41 6.88 -7.59 -4.32
C VAL A 41 6.81 -8.90 -5.14
N PRO A 42 7.69 -9.91 -4.93
CA PRO A 42 7.59 -11.17 -5.67
C PRO A 42 6.28 -11.92 -5.40
N LEU A 43 5.82 -11.97 -4.15
CA LEU A 43 4.55 -12.61 -3.78
C LEU A 43 3.35 -11.89 -4.40
N SER A 44 3.36 -10.56 -4.37
CA SER A 44 2.31 -9.73 -4.96
C SER A 44 2.20 -9.99 -6.47
N HIS A 45 3.33 -9.93 -7.19
CA HIS A 45 3.36 -10.19 -8.63
C HIS A 45 2.96 -11.61 -9.00
N TRP A 46 3.29 -12.60 -8.16
CA TRP A 46 2.81 -13.96 -8.34
C TRP A 46 1.28 -14.07 -8.19
N LEU A 47 0.67 -13.26 -7.33
CA LEU A 47 -0.78 -13.27 -7.09
C LEU A 47 -1.58 -12.58 -8.21
N VAL A 48 -1.04 -11.51 -8.80
CA VAL A 48 -1.69 -10.70 -9.86
C VAL A 48 -2.35 -11.52 -10.99
N PRO A 49 -1.68 -12.45 -11.69
CA PRO A 49 -2.30 -13.17 -12.81
C PRO A 49 -3.48 -14.03 -12.36
N ARG A 50 -3.48 -14.53 -11.11
CA ARG A 50 -4.58 -15.31 -10.54
C ARG A 50 -5.79 -14.41 -10.25
N LEU A 51 -5.54 -13.25 -9.65
CA LEU A 51 -6.60 -12.26 -9.38
C LEU A 51 -7.22 -11.74 -10.68
N ALA A 52 -6.39 -11.46 -11.69
CA ALA A 52 -6.83 -11.04 -13.02
C ALA A 52 -7.69 -12.13 -13.70
N PHE A 53 -7.27 -13.40 -13.62
CA PHE A 53 -8.05 -14.53 -14.13
C PHE A 53 -9.43 -14.65 -13.46
N LEU A 54 -9.48 -14.40 -12.14
CA LEU A 54 -10.72 -14.39 -11.36
C LEU A 54 -11.56 -13.11 -11.55
N LYS A 55 -11.12 -12.17 -12.40
CA LYS A 55 -11.77 -10.86 -12.63
C LYS A 55 -11.97 -10.05 -11.35
N ILE A 56 -11.09 -10.23 -10.37
CA ILE A 56 -11.08 -9.43 -9.14
C ILE A 56 -10.57 -8.03 -9.49
N THR A 57 -11.21 -6.99 -8.96
CA THR A 57 -10.80 -5.60 -9.18
C THR A 57 -9.75 -5.17 -8.16
N PRO A 58 -8.86 -4.20 -8.48
CA PRO A 58 -7.88 -3.68 -7.52
C PRO A 58 -8.51 -3.26 -6.18
N ASN A 59 -9.60 -2.49 -6.22
CA ASN A 59 -10.27 -2.02 -5.00
C ASN A 59 -10.83 -3.17 -4.13
N MET A 60 -11.21 -4.30 -4.72
CA MET A 60 -11.62 -5.48 -3.95
C MET A 60 -10.45 -6.11 -3.20
N VAL A 61 -9.24 -6.03 -3.77
CA VAL A 61 -8.01 -6.51 -3.12
C VAL A 61 -7.67 -5.61 -1.93
N SER A 62 -7.69 -4.28 -2.09
CA SER A 62 -7.47 -3.31 -0.99
C SER A 62 -8.48 -3.52 0.15
N LEU A 63 -9.77 -3.67 -0.19
CA LEU A 63 -10.83 -3.91 0.80
C LEU A 63 -10.67 -5.26 1.52
N THR A 64 -10.17 -6.29 0.82
CA THR A 64 -9.82 -7.56 1.44
C THR A 64 -8.63 -7.39 2.38
N GLY A 65 -7.65 -6.55 2.02
CA GLY A 65 -6.54 -6.15 2.89
C GLY A 65 -7.02 -5.63 4.24
N ILE A 66 -8.04 -4.77 4.28
CA ILE A 66 -8.65 -4.30 5.54
C ILE A 66 -9.09 -5.46 6.43
N ALA A 67 -9.75 -6.48 5.88
CA ALA A 67 -10.20 -7.62 6.68
C ALA A 67 -9.02 -8.38 7.32
N PHE A 68 -7.93 -8.58 6.57
CA PHE A 68 -6.70 -9.18 7.10
C PHE A 68 -6.01 -8.28 8.13
N GLY A 69 -5.97 -6.97 7.90
CA GLY A 69 -5.41 -6.00 8.84
C GLY A 69 -6.18 -5.92 10.16
N ILE A 70 -7.52 -5.92 10.12
CA ILE A 70 -8.36 -5.99 11.32
C ILE A 70 -8.15 -7.32 12.05
N ALA A 71 -8.09 -8.44 11.33
CA ALA A 71 -7.81 -9.74 11.94
C ALA A 71 -6.40 -9.78 12.59
N ALA A 72 -5.42 -9.12 11.98
CA ALA A 72 -4.08 -8.96 12.55
C ALA A 72 -4.12 -8.10 13.82
N ALA A 73 -4.84 -6.99 13.82
CA ALA A 73 -5.03 -6.12 14.98
C ALA A 73 -5.69 -6.88 16.15
N VAL A 74 -6.76 -7.63 15.89
CA VAL A 74 -7.41 -8.48 16.92
C VAL A 74 -6.44 -9.55 17.44
N SER A 75 -5.62 -10.12 16.57
CA SER A 75 -4.58 -11.08 16.98
C SER A 75 -3.54 -10.41 17.89
N TYR A 76 -3.04 -9.23 17.52
CA TYR A 76 -2.09 -8.48 18.35
C TYR A 76 -2.68 -8.03 19.68
N TYR A 77 -3.98 -7.73 19.76
CA TYR A 77 -4.62 -7.45 21.04
C TYR A 77 -4.49 -8.63 22.03
N ASN A 78 -4.48 -9.86 21.50
CA ASN A 78 -4.36 -11.10 22.28
C ASN A 78 -2.91 -11.62 22.37
N TYR A 79 -1.90 -10.76 22.20
CA TYR A 79 -0.48 -11.16 22.11
C TYR A 79 0.07 -11.93 23.31
N THR A 80 -0.62 -11.93 24.45
CA THR A 80 -0.20 -12.65 25.67
C THR A 80 0.00 -14.14 25.42
N ASP A 81 -0.73 -14.73 24.48
CA ASP A 81 -0.37 -16.02 23.89
C ASP A 81 0.41 -15.77 22.59
N TYR A 82 1.66 -16.24 22.56
CA TYR A 82 2.60 -16.07 21.45
C TYR A 82 2.03 -16.51 20.09
N ARG A 83 1.07 -17.45 20.09
CA ARG A 83 0.41 -17.92 18.87
C ARG A 83 -0.37 -16.81 18.19
N PHE A 84 -1.02 -15.93 18.96
CA PHE A 84 -1.73 -14.78 18.41
C PHE A 84 -0.77 -13.69 17.93
N ALA A 85 0.37 -13.48 18.59
CA ALA A 85 1.40 -12.59 18.08
C ALA A 85 1.94 -13.08 16.72
N LEU A 86 2.23 -14.38 16.60
CA LEU A 86 2.66 -15.00 15.35
C LEU A 86 1.56 -14.94 14.27
N LEU A 87 0.30 -15.22 14.63
CA LEU A 87 -0.82 -15.11 13.71
C LEU A 87 -1.00 -13.67 13.20
N GLY A 88 -0.92 -12.68 14.09
CA GLY A 88 -0.96 -11.26 13.72
C GLY A 88 0.15 -10.89 12.74
N PHE A 89 1.38 -11.36 13.00
CA PHE A 89 2.51 -11.16 12.10
C PHE A 89 2.27 -11.76 10.70
N LEU A 90 1.76 -12.99 10.62
CA LEU A 90 1.46 -13.64 9.35
C LEU A 90 0.33 -12.94 8.61
N LEU A 91 -0.74 -12.55 9.30
CA LEU A 91 -1.87 -11.82 8.72
C LEU A 91 -1.45 -10.44 8.20
N MET A 92 -0.57 -9.74 8.93
CA MET A 92 0.00 -8.47 8.49
C MET A 92 0.88 -8.65 7.24
N GLY A 93 1.68 -9.73 7.20
CA GLY A 93 2.44 -10.09 6.00
C GLY A 93 1.53 -10.31 4.79
N ILE A 94 0.39 -10.99 4.96
CA ILE A 94 -0.61 -11.14 3.89
C ILE A 94 -1.17 -9.78 3.48
N CYS A 95 -1.47 -8.90 4.44
CA CYS A 95 -1.96 -7.55 4.16
C CYS A 95 -1.00 -6.76 3.24
N HIS A 96 0.31 -6.79 3.53
CA HIS A 96 1.31 -6.14 2.69
C HIS A 96 1.44 -6.77 1.29
N VAL A 97 1.24 -8.08 1.16
CA VAL A 97 1.17 -8.72 -0.16
C VAL A 97 -0.07 -8.27 -0.93
N LEU A 98 -1.21 -8.07 -0.27
CA LEU A 98 -2.45 -7.63 -0.93
C LEU A 98 -2.35 -6.17 -1.40
N ASP A 99 -1.79 -5.28 -0.58
CA ASP A 99 -1.47 -3.89 -0.94
C ASP A 99 -0.55 -3.85 -2.18
N GLY A 100 0.59 -4.55 -2.15
CA GLY A 100 1.45 -4.66 -3.32
C GLY A 100 0.77 -5.25 -4.56
N ALA A 101 -0.18 -6.17 -4.36
CA ALA A 101 -0.91 -6.84 -5.44
C ALA A 101 -1.99 -5.95 -6.06
N ASP A 102 -2.66 -5.06 -5.33
CA ASP A 102 -3.74 -4.24 -5.89
C ASP A 102 -3.21 -3.22 -6.91
N GLY A 103 -2.09 -2.55 -6.60
CA GLY A 103 -1.47 -1.59 -7.48
C GLY A 103 -0.83 -2.28 -8.67
N ALA A 104 -0.24 -3.46 -8.47
CA ALA A 104 0.27 -4.29 -9.55
C ALA A 104 -0.85 -4.82 -10.44
N LEU A 105 -2.00 -5.19 -9.87
CA LEU A 105 -3.18 -5.63 -10.61
C LEU A 105 -3.81 -4.48 -11.40
N ALA A 106 -3.87 -3.28 -10.83
CA ALA A 106 -4.33 -2.08 -11.53
C ALA A 106 -3.48 -1.79 -12.77
N ARG A 107 -2.14 -1.89 -12.64
CA ARG A 107 -1.20 -1.78 -13.78
C ARG A 107 -1.41 -2.89 -14.80
N TYR A 108 -1.53 -4.14 -14.35
CA TYR A 108 -1.69 -5.30 -15.20
C TYR A 108 -3.01 -5.29 -16.01
N THR A 109 -4.11 -4.84 -15.39
CA THR A 109 -5.44 -4.77 -16.01
C THR A 109 -5.72 -3.44 -16.71
N ASN A 110 -4.74 -2.52 -16.72
CA ASN A 110 -4.88 -1.15 -17.23
C ASN A 110 -6.07 -0.39 -16.62
N ASN A 111 -6.37 -0.65 -15.35
CA ASN A 111 -7.49 -0.08 -14.58
C ASN A 111 -6.99 0.84 -13.46
N GLN A 112 -5.94 1.60 -13.72
CA GLN A 112 -5.41 2.59 -12.78
C GLN A 112 -6.32 3.81 -12.75
N SER A 113 -6.60 4.33 -11.55
CA SER A 113 -7.39 5.56 -11.40
C SER A 113 -6.92 6.37 -10.19
N GLU A 114 -7.09 7.69 -10.25
CA GLU A 114 -6.77 8.57 -9.11
C GLU A 114 -7.68 8.28 -7.91
N PHE A 115 -8.96 7.96 -8.17
CA PHE A 115 -9.88 7.54 -7.12
C PHE A 115 -9.43 6.23 -6.43
N GLY A 116 -8.97 5.25 -7.22
CA GLY A 116 -8.42 4.00 -6.70
C GLY A 116 -7.23 4.23 -5.75
N LYS A 117 -6.30 5.11 -6.11
CA LYS A 117 -5.17 5.48 -5.25
C LYS A 117 -5.60 6.11 -3.92
N VAL A 118 -6.69 6.90 -3.92
CA VAL A 118 -7.23 7.48 -2.69
C VAL A 118 -7.87 6.41 -1.81
N ILE A 119 -8.63 5.48 -2.41
CA ILE A 119 -9.24 4.36 -1.68
C ILE A 119 -8.18 3.47 -1.07
N ASP A 120 -7.15 3.14 -1.82
CA ASP A 120 -5.98 2.36 -1.38
C ASP A 120 -5.34 2.99 -0.13
N GLY A 121 -4.97 4.28 -0.21
CA GLY A 121 -4.42 4.99 0.95
C GLY A 121 -5.39 5.06 2.15
N ILE A 122 -6.70 5.17 1.93
CA ILE A 122 -7.69 5.10 3.03
C ILE A 122 -7.68 3.71 3.67
N CYS A 123 -7.58 2.64 2.88
CA CYS A 123 -7.48 1.27 3.39
C CYS A 123 -6.26 1.10 4.29
N ASP A 124 -5.11 1.60 3.85
CA ASP A 124 -3.87 1.59 4.64
C ASP A 124 -4.03 2.30 5.98
N TYR A 125 -4.57 3.52 5.97
CA TYR A 125 -4.82 4.26 7.21
C TYR A 125 -5.75 3.50 8.17
N ILE A 126 -6.81 2.87 7.66
CA ILE A 126 -7.72 2.06 8.48
C ILE A 126 -6.96 0.91 9.15
N ILE A 127 -6.10 0.20 8.39
CA ILE A 127 -5.32 -0.92 8.90
C ILE A 127 -4.33 -0.44 9.97
N TYR A 128 -3.58 0.64 9.69
CA TYR A 128 -2.64 1.21 10.64
C TYR A 128 -3.35 1.62 11.93
N ILE A 129 -4.42 2.42 11.84
CA ILE A 129 -5.18 2.87 13.01
C ILE A 129 -5.68 1.67 13.80
N ALA A 130 -6.22 0.63 13.15
CA ALA A 130 -6.71 -0.57 13.84
C ALA A 130 -5.59 -1.28 14.63
N VAL A 131 -4.41 -1.43 14.03
CA VAL A 131 -3.25 -2.06 14.69
C VAL A 131 -2.73 -1.22 15.85
N TYR A 132 -2.56 0.09 15.65
CA TYR A 132 -2.12 1.01 16.69
C TYR A 132 -3.08 1.01 17.88
N VAL A 133 -4.39 1.12 17.63
CA VAL A 133 -5.42 1.06 18.67
C VAL A 133 -5.39 -0.27 19.39
N ALA A 134 -5.30 -1.40 18.68
CA ALA A 134 -5.28 -2.72 19.29
C ALA A 134 -4.04 -2.94 20.18
N LEU A 135 -2.85 -2.58 19.70
CA LEU A 135 -1.62 -2.67 20.49
C LEU A 135 -1.67 -1.77 21.71
N THR A 136 -2.12 -0.53 21.55
CA THR A 136 -2.21 0.44 22.64
C THR A 136 -3.16 -0.07 23.72
N LEU A 137 -4.38 -0.50 23.35
CA LEU A 137 -5.35 -1.08 24.28
C LEU A 137 -4.81 -2.32 25.00
N ALA A 138 -4.03 -3.16 24.32
CA ALA A 138 -3.42 -4.35 24.92
C ALA A 138 -2.32 -4.02 25.93
N LEU A 139 -1.64 -2.87 25.76
CA LEU A 139 -0.53 -2.44 26.60
C LEU A 139 -0.94 -1.51 27.75
N VAL A 140 -2.09 -0.83 27.65
CA VAL A 140 -2.64 0.04 28.71
C VAL A 140 -2.64 -0.62 30.11
N PRO A 141 -3.04 -1.90 30.29
CA PRO A 141 -3.02 -2.54 31.61
C PRO A 141 -1.62 -2.69 32.23
N LEU A 142 -0.56 -2.66 31.41
CA LEU A 142 0.83 -2.86 31.86
C LEU A 142 1.57 -1.54 32.12
N TYR A 143 1.31 -0.53 31.29
CA TYR A 143 2.08 0.72 31.29
C TYR A 143 1.26 1.95 31.67
N GLY A 144 -0.06 1.81 31.83
CA GLY A 144 -0.97 2.92 32.11
C GLY A 144 -1.50 3.61 30.84
N PRO A 145 -2.42 4.58 30.98
CA PRO A 145 -3.01 5.32 29.86
C PRO A 145 -2.02 6.22 29.11
N GLU A 146 -0.84 6.48 29.67
CA GLU A 146 0.20 7.33 29.06
C GLU A 146 0.75 6.73 27.77
N ILE A 147 0.59 5.42 27.56
CA ILE A 147 1.04 4.70 26.37
C ILE A 147 0.42 5.26 25.06
N TRP A 148 -0.75 5.90 25.14
CA TRP A 148 -1.40 6.60 24.02
C TRP A 148 -0.62 7.80 23.47
N TYR A 149 0.35 8.34 24.22
CA TYR A 149 1.19 9.44 23.74
C TYR A 149 2.45 8.94 23.02
N ILE A 150 2.75 7.65 23.13
CA ILE A 150 3.97 7.02 22.59
C ILE A 150 3.65 6.26 21.30
N LEU A 151 2.52 5.54 21.29
CA LEU A 151 1.99 4.79 20.14
C LEU A 151 1.03 5.65 19.33
#